data_AF-A0A925ZA94-F1
#
_entry.id   AF-A0A925ZA94-F1
#
_cell.length_a   1.000
_cell.length_b   1.000
_cell.length_c   1.000
_cell.angle_alpha   90.00
_cell.angle_beta   90.00
_cell.angle_gamma   90.00
#
_symmetry.space_group_name_H-M   'P 1'
#
loop_
_entity.id
_entity.type
_entity.pdbx_description
1 polymer ?
#
loop_
_entity_poly.entity_id
_entity_poly.type
_entity_poly.pdbx_seq_one_letter_code
_entity_poly.pdbx_strand_id
1 'polypeptide(L)'
;MKSSWRTAWQGQDIVVYRNEAEVDRLHAPDIERVVLVHRGSGDSPGDLVQAVVEIGDACLLFPADTGFAGRVNFERQPFWADKACVFWVNESRAPLPLRLRRGRWFLGLTHPVFTRVPRTELAALIERWPVQGPQTWEQRKWRRIELSRPFATEPGETRLRA
;
A
#
# COMPACT_ATOMS: atom_id res chain seq x y z
N MET A 1 -11.80 -24.16 -10.43
CA MET A 1 -11.76 -23.31 -9.22
C MET A 1 -10.82 -22.13 -9.49
N LYS A 2 -11.27 -20.89 -9.33
CA LYS A 2 -10.36 -19.73 -9.38
C LYS A 2 -9.38 -19.87 -8.20
N SER A 3 -8.08 -19.71 -8.43
CA SER A 3 -7.14 -19.81 -7.31
C SER A 3 -7.38 -18.67 -6.34
N SER A 4 -7.62 -18.97 -5.06
CA SER A 4 -7.82 -17.95 -4.03
C SER A 4 -6.48 -17.54 -3.43
N TRP A 5 -6.18 -16.25 -3.53
CA TRP A 5 -5.10 -15.63 -2.77
C TRP A 5 -5.64 -15.14 -1.43
N ARG A 6 -4.87 -15.26 -0.36
CA ARG A 6 -5.15 -14.59 0.91
C ARG A 6 -3.87 -14.32 1.69
N THR A 7 -3.89 -13.27 2.50
CA THR A 7 -2.85 -12.99 3.48
C THR A 7 -3.44 -12.98 4.89
N ALA A 8 -2.65 -13.35 5.90
CA ALA A 8 -3.10 -13.34 7.29
C ALA A 8 -1.94 -13.10 8.24
N TRP A 9 -2.22 -12.47 9.38
CA TRP A 9 -1.26 -12.35 10.47
C TRP A 9 -1.07 -13.70 11.20
N GLN A 10 0.17 -14.03 11.52
CA GLN A 10 0.54 -15.08 12.45
C GLN A 10 1.67 -14.57 13.36
N GLY A 11 1.38 -14.28 14.62
CA GLY A 11 2.37 -13.66 15.51
C GLY A 11 2.81 -12.30 14.95
N GLN A 12 4.10 -12.12 14.65
CA GLN A 12 4.66 -10.93 14.02
C GLN A 12 4.80 -11.05 12.48
N ASP A 13 4.36 -12.16 11.91
CA ASP A 13 4.50 -12.42 10.48
C ASP A 13 3.18 -12.17 9.73
N ILE A 14 3.30 -11.84 8.46
CA ILE A 14 2.21 -11.87 7.48
C ILE A 14 2.45 -13.04 6.55
N VAL A 15 1.58 -14.03 6.59
CA VAL A 15 1.66 -15.25 5.79
C VAL A 15 0.82 -15.10 4.54
N VAL A 16 1.38 -15.52 3.40
CA VAL A 16 0.76 -15.48 2.08
C VAL A 16 0.33 -16.89 1.70
N TYR A 17 -0.94 -17.04 1.32
CA TYR A 17 -1.51 -18.31 0.93
C TYR A 17 -2.02 -18.27 -0.50
N ARG A 18 -1.92 -19.42 -1.16
CA ARG A 18 -2.59 -19.72 -2.43
C ARG A 18 -3.32 -21.04 -2.30
N ASN A 19 -4.64 -21.04 -2.44
CA ASN A 19 -5.47 -22.24 -2.27
C ASN A 19 -5.20 -22.95 -0.93
N GLU A 20 -5.19 -22.19 0.18
CA GLU A 20 -4.90 -22.66 1.54
C GLU A 20 -3.47 -23.15 1.82
N ALA A 21 -2.62 -23.30 0.80
CA ALA A 21 -1.20 -23.58 1.00
C ALA A 21 -0.41 -22.30 1.27
N GLU A 22 0.42 -22.30 2.31
CA GLU A 22 1.41 -21.24 2.54
C GLU A 22 2.43 -21.25 1.39
N VAL A 23 2.62 -20.09 0.76
CA VAL A 23 3.56 -19.91 -0.36
C VAL A 23 4.65 -18.89 -0.07
N ASP A 24 4.42 -17.99 0.89
CA ASP A 24 5.42 -17.03 1.37
C ASP A 24 5.06 -16.56 2.78
N ARG A 25 6.03 -15.99 3.48
CA ARG A 25 5.92 -15.44 4.83
C ARG A 25 6.84 -14.24 4.97
N LEU A 26 6.29 -13.14 5.50
CA LEU A 26 7.00 -11.89 5.71
C LEU A 26 7.06 -11.61 7.21
N HIS A 27 8.26 -11.41 7.75
CA HIS A 27 8.40 -10.89 9.10
C HIS A 27 8.09 -9.38 9.06
N ALA A 28 6.97 -8.97 9.67
CA ALA A 28 6.51 -7.58 9.52
C ALA A 28 7.49 -6.53 10.10
N PRO A 29 8.21 -6.78 11.21
CA PRO A 29 9.26 -5.88 11.69
C PRO A 29 10.35 -5.58 10.65
N ASP A 30 10.65 -6.51 9.74
CA ASP A 30 11.70 -6.33 8.72
C ASP A 30 11.22 -5.55 7.49
N ILE A 31 9.91 -5.27 7.37
CA ILE A 31 9.39 -4.47 6.26
C ILE A 31 9.97 -3.06 6.33
N GLU A 32 10.65 -2.62 5.29
CA GLU A 32 11.24 -1.28 5.25
C GLU A 32 10.26 -0.26 4.71
N ARG A 33 9.45 -0.68 3.73
CA ARG A 33 8.51 0.19 3.04
C ARG A 33 7.32 -0.57 2.50
N VAL A 34 6.14 0.01 2.63
CA VAL A 34 4.92 -0.40 1.95
C VAL A 34 4.46 0.77 1.08
N VAL A 35 4.37 0.57 -0.23
CA VAL A 35 3.79 1.55 -1.16
C VAL A 35 2.44 1.05 -1.64
N LEU A 36 1.36 1.69 -1.17
CA LEU A 36 0.00 1.42 -1.58
C LEU A 36 -0.32 2.19 -2.87
N VAL A 37 -0.58 1.44 -3.94
CA VAL A 37 -0.88 1.98 -5.26
C VAL A 37 -2.40 2.05 -5.42
N HIS A 38 -2.91 3.23 -5.73
CA HIS A 38 -4.34 3.49 -5.80
C HIS A 38 -4.77 4.14 -7.12
N ARG A 39 -6.05 3.95 -7.47
CA ARG A 39 -6.75 4.72 -8.51
C ARG A 39 -7.38 5.97 -7.91
N GLY A 40 -7.78 6.88 -8.80
CA GLY A 40 -8.46 8.13 -8.40
C GLY A 40 -7.71 8.85 -7.27
N SER A 41 -8.45 9.28 -6.25
CA SER A 41 -7.92 9.91 -5.04
C SER A 41 -7.38 8.90 -4.01
N GLY A 42 -7.74 7.62 -4.11
CA GLY A 42 -7.31 6.57 -3.17
C GLY A 42 -8.03 6.70 -1.83
N ASP A 43 -9.34 6.93 -1.89
CA ASP A 43 -10.16 7.35 -0.75
C ASP A 43 -11.14 6.27 -0.31
N SER A 44 -11.32 5.26 -1.14
CA SER A 44 -12.02 4.03 -0.80
C SER A 44 -11.07 2.82 -0.80
N PRO A 45 -11.35 1.78 0.01
CA PRO A 45 -10.59 0.54 -0.04
C PRO A 45 -10.61 -0.10 -1.44
N GLY A 46 -11.68 0.12 -2.22
CA GLY A 46 -11.82 -0.38 -3.60
C GLY A 46 -10.92 0.34 -4.62
N ASP A 47 -10.33 1.48 -4.26
CA ASP A 47 -9.38 2.18 -5.13
C ASP A 47 -7.98 1.54 -5.12
N LEU A 48 -7.69 0.68 -4.14
CA LEU A 48 -6.40 0.01 -4.02
C LEU A 48 -6.24 -1.02 -5.12
N VAL A 49 -5.15 -0.89 -5.88
CA VAL A 49 -4.84 -1.78 -7.00
C VAL A 49 -3.84 -2.85 -6.58
N GLN A 50 -2.80 -2.42 -5.85
CA GLN A 50 -1.74 -3.27 -5.38
C GLN A 50 -0.96 -2.60 -4.24
N ALA A 51 -0.20 -3.39 -3.50
CA ALA A 51 0.84 -2.93 -2.59
C ALA A 51 2.20 -3.43 -3.08
N VAL A 52 3.22 -2.58 -2.94
CA VAL A 52 4.62 -2.91 -3.18
C VAL A 52 5.34 -2.89 -1.83
N VAL A 53 6.03 -3.96 -1.48
CA VAL A 53 6.65 -4.12 -0.16
C VAL A 53 8.15 -4.32 -0.35
N GLU A 54 8.97 -3.43 0.21
CA GLU A 54 10.42 -3.59 0.28
C GLU A 54 10.78 -4.24 1.63
N ILE A 55 11.54 -5.34 1.59
CA ILE A 55 11.99 -6.11 2.76
C ILE A 55 13.35 -6.74 2.48
N GLY A 56 14.41 -6.23 3.13
CA GLY A 56 15.78 -6.63 2.86
C GLY A 56 16.11 -6.51 1.36
N ASP A 57 16.65 -7.59 0.79
CA ASP A 57 17.03 -7.69 -0.63
C ASP A 57 15.87 -8.08 -1.56
N ALA A 58 14.63 -8.06 -1.08
CA ALA A 58 13.45 -8.42 -1.85
C ALA A 58 12.45 -7.27 -2.00
N CYS A 59 11.72 -7.31 -3.11
CA CYS A 59 10.53 -6.52 -3.33
C CYS A 59 9.35 -7.44 -3.65
N LEU A 60 8.24 -7.28 -2.95
CA LEU A 60 7.03 -8.07 -3.14
C LEU A 60 5.91 -7.22 -3.72
N LEU A 61 5.21 -7.78 -4.69
CA LEU A 61 4.03 -7.21 -5.31
C LEU A 61 2.80 -7.97 -4.81
N PHE A 62 1.89 -7.25 -4.18
CA PHE A 62 0.62 -7.77 -3.67
C PHE A 62 -0.54 -7.13 -4.44
N PRO A 63 -1.16 -7.84 -5.38
CA PRO A 63 -2.39 -7.36 -6.00
C PRO A 63 -3.52 -7.25 -4.97
N ALA A 64 -4.53 -6.42 -5.26
CA ALA A 64 -5.64 -6.15 -4.36
C ALA A 64 -6.37 -7.40 -3.84
N ASP A 65 -6.48 -8.44 -4.66
CA ASP A 65 -7.15 -9.71 -4.32
C ASP A 65 -6.42 -10.56 -3.28
N THR A 66 -5.15 -10.26 -2.96
CA THR A 66 -4.40 -10.91 -1.88
C THR A 66 -4.84 -10.47 -0.48
N GLY A 67 -5.54 -9.33 -0.38
CA GLY A 67 -5.98 -8.75 0.89
C GLY A 67 -4.88 -8.06 1.69
N PHE A 68 -3.63 -8.00 1.21
CA PHE A 68 -2.50 -7.42 1.95
C PHE A 68 -2.73 -5.97 2.35
N ALA A 69 -3.24 -5.14 1.43
CA ALA A 69 -3.52 -3.74 1.73
C ALA A 69 -4.60 -3.58 2.83
N GLY A 70 -5.51 -4.54 2.96
CA GLY A 70 -6.45 -4.60 4.07
C GLY A 70 -5.77 -4.86 5.41
N ARG A 71 -4.73 -5.71 5.43
CA ARG A 71 -3.89 -5.96 6.63
C ARG A 71 -3.12 -4.72 7.06
N VAL A 72 -2.73 -3.88 6.09
CA VAL A 72 -2.02 -2.61 6.35
C VAL A 72 -2.97 -1.53 6.86
N ASN A 73 -4.16 -1.42 6.26
CA ASN A 73 -5.08 -0.30 6.56
C ASN A 73 -6.02 -0.55 7.74
N PHE A 74 -6.43 -1.80 7.98
CA PHE A 74 -7.50 -2.11 8.93
C PHE A 74 -7.09 -3.00 10.09
N GLU A 75 -5.90 -3.59 10.05
CA GLU A 75 -5.41 -4.47 11.11
C GLU A 75 -4.16 -3.90 11.75
N ARG A 76 -4.05 -4.07 13.07
CA ARG A 76 -2.86 -3.66 13.85
C ARG A 76 -2.42 -2.22 13.56
N GLN A 77 -3.38 -1.30 13.49
CA GLN A 77 -3.11 0.11 13.19
C GLN A 77 -2.01 0.76 14.06
N PRO A 78 -1.89 0.46 15.38
CA PRO A 78 -0.79 0.99 16.20
C PRO A 78 0.59 0.58 15.68
N PHE A 79 0.74 -0.67 15.22
CA PHE A 79 2.00 -1.15 14.65
C PHE A 79 2.37 -0.40 13.37
N TRP A 80 1.43 -0.23 12.44
CA TRP A 80 1.71 0.47 11.18
C TRP A 80 1.94 1.98 11.37
N ALA A 81 1.26 2.58 12.34
CA ALA A 81 1.45 3.97 12.70
C ALA A 81 2.84 4.20 13.31
N ASP A 82 3.25 3.36 14.27
CA ASP A 82 4.55 3.43 14.93
C ASP A 82 5.70 3.15 13.95
N LYS A 83 5.55 2.12 13.12
CA LYS A 83 6.55 1.74 12.12
C LYS A 83 6.75 2.80 11.03
N ALA A 84 5.76 3.67 10.81
CA ALA A 84 5.84 4.80 9.88
C ALA A 84 6.44 4.46 8.49
N CYS A 85 6.02 3.33 7.91
CA CYS A 85 6.57 2.81 6.65
C CYS A 85 5.55 2.73 5.50
N VAL A 86 4.34 3.26 5.69
CA VAL A 86 3.25 3.18 4.69
C VAL A 86 3.22 4.44 3.83
N PHE A 87 3.40 4.27 2.53
CA PHE A 87 3.42 5.30 1.52
C PHE A 87 2.34 5.05 0.48
N TRP A 88 2.05 6.07 -0.30
CA TRP A 88 0.95 6.04 -1.26
C TRP A 88 1.35 6.65 -2.59
N VAL A 89 0.85 6.09 -3.68
CA VAL A 89 1.06 6.64 -5.02
C VAL A 89 -0.12 6.33 -5.92
N ASN A 90 -0.43 7.26 -6.82
CA ASN A 90 -1.43 7.02 -7.85
C ASN A 90 -0.90 6.07 -8.94
N GLU A 91 -1.71 5.10 -9.37
CA GLU A 91 -1.36 4.08 -10.38
C GLU A 91 -0.78 4.69 -11.66
N SER A 92 -1.30 5.84 -12.12
CA SER A 92 -0.81 6.53 -13.33
C SER A 92 0.65 7.02 -13.21
N ARG A 93 1.17 7.16 -11.99
CA ARG A 93 2.52 7.63 -11.67
C ARG A 93 3.43 6.51 -11.16
N ALA A 94 2.94 5.28 -11.07
CA ALA A 94 3.67 4.12 -10.59
C ALA A 94 3.66 2.96 -11.60
N PRO A 95 4.16 3.18 -12.84
CA PRO A 95 4.15 2.14 -13.84
C PRO A 95 5.09 1.00 -13.43
N LEU A 96 4.59 -0.24 -13.49
CA LEU A 96 5.41 -1.44 -13.35
C LEU A 96 5.99 -1.89 -14.69
N PRO A 97 7.15 -2.61 -14.69
CA PRO A 97 7.67 -3.26 -15.89
C PRO A 97 6.64 -4.23 -16.49
N LEU A 98 6.60 -4.33 -17.83
CA LEU A 98 5.60 -5.14 -18.55
C LEU A 98 5.56 -6.62 -18.10
N ARG A 99 6.72 -7.19 -17.76
CA ARG A 99 6.81 -8.57 -17.26
C ARG A 99 6.09 -8.80 -15.92
N LEU A 100 5.98 -7.75 -15.10
CA LEU A 100 5.31 -7.78 -13.80
C LEU A 100 3.83 -7.37 -13.90
N ARG A 101 3.46 -6.72 -15.00
CA ARG A 101 2.06 -6.38 -15.33
C ARG A 101 1.29 -7.55 -15.96
N ARG A 102 1.99 -8.53 -16.54
CA ARG A 102 1.38 -9.66 -17.25
C ARG A 102 1.38 -10.91 -16.37
N GLY A 103 0.20 -11.34 -15.95
CA GLY A 103 -0.02 -12.76 -15.65
C GLY A 103 0.20 -13.59 -16.93
N ARG A 104 0.63 -14.85 -16.79
CA ARG A 104 0.93 -15.74 -17.92
C ARG A 104 -0.18 -15.68 -18.99
N TRP A 105 0.22 -15.37 -20.21
CA TRP A 105 -0.61 -14.96 -21.36
C TRP A 105 -1.51 -16.10 -21.88
N PHE A 106 -2.79 -15.79 -22.12
CA PHE A 106 -3.58 -15.99 -23.36
C PHE A 106 -5.02 -15.48 -23.09
N LEU A 107 -5.42 -14.33 -23.67
CA LEU A 107 -6.80 -13.81 -23.79
C LEU A 107 -7.53 -13.06 -22.63
N GLY A 108 -6.83 -12.37 -21.73
CA GLY A 108 -7.52 -11.45 -20.82
C GLY A 108 -6.58 -10.47 -20.14
N LEU A 109 -7.08 -9.27 -19.81
CA LEU A 109 -6.38 -8.28 -18.97
C LEU A 109 -5.97 -8.95 -17.66
N THR A 110 -4.74 -9.45 -17.59
CA THR A 110 -4.23 -10.07 -16.38
C THR A 110 -3.85 -8.96 -15.42
N HIS A 111 -4.53 -8.91 -14.28
CA HIS A 111 -4.03 -8.23 -13.11
C HIS A 111 -2.67 -8.85 -12.72
N PRO A 112 -1.76 -8.08 -12.10
CA PRO A 112 -0.56 -8.64 -11.50
C PRO A 112 -0.95 -9.79 -10.58
N VAL A 113 -0.05 -10.76 -10.41
CA VAL A 113 -0.20 -11.85 -9.46
C VAL A 113 0.80 -11.61 -8.34
N PHE A 114 0.56 -12.14 -7.14
CA PHE A 114 1.56 -12.09 -6.08
C PHE A 114 2.92 -12.56 -6.62
N THR A 115 3.93 -11.71 -6.44
CA THR A 115 5.27 -11.95 -6.98
C THR A 115 6.31 -11.41 -6.00
N ARG A 116 7.33 -12.22 -5.72
CA ARG A 116 8.56 -11.81 -5.03
C ARG A 116 9.68 -11.69 -6.06
N VAL A 117 10.36 -10.56 -6.10
CA VAL A 117 11.51 -10.31 -6.96
C VAL A 117 12.70 -9.76 -6.16
N PRO A 118 13.93 -9.90 -6.67
CA PRO A 118 15.07 -9.18 -6.10
C PRO A 118 14.81 -7.67 -6.08
N ARG A 119 15.22 -7.01 -5.00
CA ARG A 119 15.07 -5.56 -4.83
C ARG A 119 15.69 -4.78 -5.98
N THR A 120 16.83 -5.24 -6.49
CA THR A 120 17.55 -4.65 -7.62
C THR A 120 16.70 -4.52 -8.89
N GLU A 121 15.63 -5.31 -9.04
CA GLU A 121 14.72 -5.21 -10.18
C GLU A 121 13.78 -4.01 -10.12
N LEU A 122 13.46 -3.51 -8.91
CA LEU A 122 12.41 -2.52 -8.70
C LEU A 122 12.85 -1.27 -7.93
N ALA A 123 13.93 -1.32 -7.13
CA ALA A 123 14.33 -0.20 -6.27
C ALA A 123 14.48 1.12 -7.02
N ALA A 124 15.31 1.15 -8.07
CA ALA A 124 15.54 2.36 -8.86
C ALA A 124 14.26 2.90 -9.52
N LEU A 125 13.28 2.03 -9.79
CA LEU A 125 11.99 2.44 -10.33
C LEU A 125 11.09 3.06 -9.24
N ILE A 126 11.00 2.41 -8.08
CA ILE A 126 10.21 2.85 -6.93
C ILE A 126 10.73 4.19 -6.38
N GLU A 127 12.05 4.38 -6.37
CA GLU A 127 12.70 5.65 -5.94
C GLU A 127 12.24 6.86 -6.76
N ARG A 128 11.88 6.65 -8.04
CA ARG A 128 11.39 7.73 -8.92
C ARG A 128 9.90 8.00 -8.77
N TRP A 129 9.17 7.17 -8.05
CA TRP A 129 7.73 7.37 -7.88
C TRP A 129 7.46 8.55 -6.94
N PRO A 130 6.50 9.43 -7.28
CA PRO A 130 6.12 10.55 -6.43
C PRO A 130 5.23 10.06 -5.28
N VAL A 131 5.83 9.34 -4.33
CA VAL A 131 5.12 8.78 -3.18
C VAL A 131 4.74 9.88 -2.18
N GLN A 132 3.65 9.65 -1.45
CA GLN A 132 3.21 10.50 -0.35
C GLN A 132 3.19 9.70 0.96
N GLY A 133 3.69 10.29 2.04
CA GLY A 133 3.79 9.67 3.36
C GLY A 133 5.16 9.87 4.01
N PRO A 134 5.49 9.11 5.06
CA PRO A 134 4.72 7.96 5.56
C PRO A 134 3.43 8.38 6.27
N GLN A 135 2.34 7.67 6.02
CA GLN A 135 1.04 7.91 6.65
C GLN A 135 0.11 6.69 6.51
N THR A 136 -0.61 6.36 7.58
CA THR A 136 -1.67 5.34 7.56
C THR A 136 -2.93 5.86 6.85
N TRP A 137 -3.87 4.95 6.59
CA TRP A 137 -5.20 5.32 6.07
C TRP A 137 -5.91 6.35 6.94
N GLU A 138 -5.97 6.12 8.25
CA GLU A 138 -6.63 7.04 9.19
C GLU A 138 -5.97 8.42 9.19
N GLN A 139 -4.63 8.49 9.16
CA GLN A 139 -3.91 9.76 9.08
C GLN A 139 -4.24 10.53 7.77
N ARG A 140 -4.35 9.84 6.63
CA ARG A 140 -4.80 10.46 5.37
C ARG A 140 -6.23 11.00 5.47
N LYS A 141 -7.12 10.24 6.10
CA LYS A 141 -8.52 10.63 6.27
C LYS A 141 -8.62 11.91 7.12
N TRP A 142 -7.91 11.96 8.25
CA TRP A 142 -7.85 13.15 9.10
C TRP A 142 -7.27 14.37 8.39
N ARG A 143 -6.14 14.21 7.68
CA ARG A 143 -5.52 15.29 6.91
C ARG A 143 -6.47 15.88 5.87
N ARG A 144 -7.28 15.04 5.22
CA ARG A 144 -8.30 15.52 4.28
C ARG A 144 -9.37 16.34 4.98
N ILE A 145 -9.86 15.86 6.13
CA ILE A 145 -10.85 16.59 6.93
C ILE A 145 -10.30 17.96 7.31
N GLU A 146 -9.05 18.04 7.77
CA GLU A 146 -8.36 19.30 8.10
C GLU A 146 -8.27 20.24 6.89
N LEU A 147 -7.83 19.75 5.74
CA LEU A 147 -7.70 20.53 4.50
C LEU A 147 -9.05 20.96 3.90
N SER A 148 -10.12 20.22 4.18
CA SER A 148 -11.46 20.49 3.67
C SER A 148 -12.28 21.48 4.52
N ARG A 149 -11.72 21.99 5.63
CA ARG A 149 -12.43 22.95 6.50
C ARG A 149 -12.60 24.30 5.76
N PRO A 150 -13.84 24.75 5.48
CA PRO A 150 -14.06 25.93 4.63
C PRO A 150 -13.73 27.29 5.30
N PHE A 151 -13.34 27.31 6.57
CA PHE A 151 -13.08 28.54 7.33
C PHE A 151 -11.94 28.28 8.33
N ALA A 152 -10.69 28.29 7.87
CA ALA A 152 -9.56 28.40 8.78
C ALA A 152 -9.59 29.82 9.36
N THR A 153 -9.97 29.96 10.62
CA THR A 153 -9.89 31.24 11.33
C THR A 153 -8.42 31.65 11.36
N GLU A 154 -8.06 32.75 10.69
CA GLU A 154 -6.72 33.29 10.82
C GLU A 154 -6.47 33.66 12.29
N PRO A 155 -5.35 33.21 12.89
CA PRO A 155 -4.99 33.60 14.25
C PRO A 155 -4.51 35.06 14.23
N GLY A 156 -5.44 36.00 14.17
CA GLY A 156 -5.12 37.43 14.05
C GLY A 156 -6.23 38.43 14.37
N GLU A 157 -7.49 37.99 14.54
CA GLU A 157 -8.62 38.91 14.75
C GLU A 157 -9.30 38.79 16.12
N THR A 158 -8.52 38.64 17.19
CA THR A 158 -8.98 39.10 18.51
C THR A 158 -8.52 40.53 18.71
N ARG A 159 -9.05 41.47 17.90
CA ARG A 159 -9.01 42.89 18.27
C ARG A 159 -10.09 43.12 19.32
N LEU A 160 -9.61 43.25 20.55
CA LEU A 160 -10.27 43.92 21.68
C LEU A 160 -11.16 45.06 21.18
N ARG A 161 -12.44 45.04 21.55
CA ARG A 161 -13.23 46.25 21.67
C ARG A 161 -13.61 46.45 23.13
N ALA A 162 -13.20 47.64 23.57
CA ALA A 162 -13.42 48.37 24.81
C ALA A 162 -14.71 48.05 25.57
#